data_AF-A0A2V9V1T8-F1
#
_entry.id   AF-A0A2V9V1T8-F1
#
_cell.length_a   1.000
_cell.length_b   1.000
_cell.length_c   1.000
_cell.angle_alpha   90.00
_cell.angle_beta   90.00
_cell.angle_gamma   90.00
#
_symmetry.space_group_name_H-M   'P 1'
#
loop_
_entity.id
_entity.type
_entity.pdbx_description
1 polymer ?
#
loop_
_entity_poly.entity_id
_entity_poly.type
_entity_poly.pdbx_seq_one_letter_code
_entity_poly.pdbx_strand_id
1 'polypeptide(L)'
;MKPLVKITGEFWAQLTEGDGNFHMFDFLEREGAQVLVEPIATWVAYLMYQAKAHATAKWPVNRPHRNPEWYEVKKQFANYIGLRKKLWGIGVGEKMWNFFYNRTIKHMGGITHHLAPQTELADLANPFYNQFARGGEGHLEVGKNVYYTVHKMCHMVLALKPFGCMPSS
;
A
#
# COMPACT_ATOMS: atom_id res chain seq x y z
N MET A 1 -6.36 3.47 -29.56
CA MET A 1 -5.75 3.17 -28.24
C MET A 1 -6.74 2.37 -27.43
N LYS A 2 -6.31 1.37 -26.66
CA LYS A 2 -7.20 0.65 -25.73
C LYS A 2 -7.33 1.43 -24.41
N PRO A 3 -8.53 1.58 -23.83
CA PRO A 3 -8.68 2.23 -22.53
C PRO A 3 -8.05 1.35 -21.45
N LEU A 4 -7.07 1.89 -20.73
CA LEU A 4 -6.48 1.26 -19.55
C LEU A 4 -7.39 1.43 -18.33
N VAL A 5 -7.77 0.32 -17.70
CA VAL A 5 -8.62 0.28 -16.51
C VAL A 5 -7.81 -0.26 -15.33
N LYS A 6 -7.67 0.56 -14.29
CA LYS A 6 -7.05 0.15 -13.05
C LYS A 6 -8.07 -0.51 -12.14
N ILE A 7 -7.84 -1.75 -11.75
CA ILE A 7 -8.65 -2.40 -10.72
C ILE A 7 -8.06 -2.12 -9.34
N THR A 8 -8.92 -1.76 -8.41
CA THR A 8 -8.63 -1.50 -6.99
C THR A 8 -9.73 -2.10 -6.13
N GLY A 9 -9.63 -2.00 -4.81
CA GLY A 9 -10.65 -2.48 -3.88
C GLY A 9 -10.07 -3.54 -2.95
N GLU A 10 -10.77 -4.65 -2.78
CA GLU A 10 -10.27 -5.69 -1.87
C GLU A 10 -9.07 -6.45 -2.45
N PHE A 11 -8.06 -6.70 -1.60
CA PHE A 11 -6.80 -7.35 -2.01
C PHE A 11 -7.01 -8.65 -2.80
N TRP A 12 -7.98 -9.46 -2.38
CA TRP A 12 -8.26 -10.74 -3.02
C TRP A 12 -8.99 -10.57 -4.36
N ALA A 13 -9.96 -9.64 -4.42
CA ALA A 13 -10.77 -9.38 -5.61
C ALA A 13 -9.93 -8.81 -6.77
N GLN A 14 -9.00 -7.91 -6.47
CA GLN A 14 -8.15 -7.30 -7.51
C GLN A 14 -7.14 -8.25 -8.15
N LEU A 15 -6.87 -9.42 -7.53
CA LEU A 15 -5.86 -10.38 -7.99
C LEU A 15 -6.48 -11.64 -8.60
N THR A 16 -7.69 -11.98 -8.21
CA THR A 16 -8.30 -13.26 -8.55
C THR A 16 -9.07 -13.15 -9.87
N GLU A 17 -8.82 -14.11 -10.77
CA GLU A 17 -9.62 -14.27 -11.99
C GLU A 17 -10.85 -15.17 -11.73
N GLY A 18 -11.95 -14.90 -12.41
CA GLY A 18 -13.20 -15.67 -12.31
C GLY A 18 -14.22 -15.10 -11.33
N ASP A 19 -14.99 -15.98 -10.68
CA ASP A 19 -16.12 -15.62 -9.80
C ASP A 19 -15.74 -14.67 -8.67
N GLY A 20 -14.52 -14.83 -8.13
CA GLY A 20 -14.02 -14.00 -7.03
C GLY A 20 -13.93 -12.51 -7.35
N ASN A 21 -13.90 -12.19 -8.65
CA ASN A 21 -13.89 -10.84 -9.15
C ASN A 21 -15.02 -10.58 -10.17
N PHE A 22 -16.12 -11.33 -10.08
CA PHE A 22 -17.27 -11.21 -10.99
C PHE A 22 -16.90 -11.31 -12.48
N HIS A 23 -15.86 -12.08 -12.82
CA HIS A 23 -15.30 -12.17 -14.17
C HIS A 23 -14.92 -10.81 -14.79
N MET A 24 -14.60 -9.81 -13.95
CA MET A 24 -14.41 -8.43 -14.42
C MET A 24 -13.24 -8.27 -15.39
N PHE A 25 -12.19 -9.09 -15.27
CA PHE A 25 -11.04 -9.02 -16.18
C PHE A 25 -11.49 -9.39 -17.60
N ASP A 26 -12.11 -10.56 -17.77
CA ASP A 26 -12.63 -11.04 -19.05
C ASP A 26 -13.70 -10.09 -19.61
N PHE A 27 -14.60 -9.57 -18.77
CA PHE A 27 -15.59 -8.57 -19.18
C PHE A 27 -14.92 -7.31 -19.76
N LEU A 28 -13.98 -6.70 -19.04
CA LEU A 28 -13.30 -5.48 -19.49
C LEU A 28 -12.48 -5.73 -20.77
N GLU A 29 -11.79 -6.87 -20.86
CA GLU A 29 -11.01 -7.23 -22.04
C GLU A 29 -11.90 -7.45 -23.27
N ARG A 30 -13.08 -8.06 -23.11
CA ARG A 30 -14.10 -8.21 -24.18
C ARG A 30 -14.65 -6.87 -24.64
N GLU A 31 -14.85 -5.93 -23.72
CA GLU A 31 -15.23 -4.54 -24.04
C GLU A 31 -14.06 -3.71 -24.65
N GLY A 32 -12.90 -4.35 -24.87
CA GLY A 32 -11.75 -3.74 -25.54
C GLY A 32 -10.82 -2.95 -24.63
N ALA A 33 -11.03 -3.00 -23.31
CA ALA A 33 -10.15 -2.39 -22.33
C ALA A 33 -8.90 -3.23 -22.07
N GLN A 34 -7.86 -2.58 -21.53
CA GLN A 34 -6.69 -3.25 -20.99
C GLN A 34 -6.73 -3.14 -19.47
N VAL A 35 -6.65 -4.26 -18.77
CA VAL A 35 -6.72 -4.29 -17.31
C VAL A 35 -5.32 -4.14 -16.71
N LEU A 36 -5.17 -3.18 -15.79
CA LEU A 36 -3.95 -3.00 -15.02
C LEU A 36 -4.09 -3.67 -13.65
N VAL A 37 -3.59 -4.90 -13.54
CA VAL A 37 -3.62 -5.70 -12.31
C VAL A 37 -2.48 -5.28 -11.38
N GLU A 38 -2.73 -5.18 -10.08
CA GLU A 38 -1.67 -4.98 -9.09
C GLU A 38 -0.89 -6.28 -8.86
N PRO A 39 0.43 -6.24 -8.66
CA PRO A 39 1.16 -7.39 -8.15
C PRO A 39 0.95 -7.53 -6.64
N ILE A 40 1.07 -8.76 -6.13
CA ILE A 40 1.14 -9.08 -4.69
C ILE A 40 2.23 -8.24 -3.98
N ALA A 41 3.26 -7.82 -4.72
CA ALA A 41 4.33 -6.98 -4.19
C ALA A 41 3.87 -5.60 -3.70
N THR A 42 2.79 -5.04 -4.26
CA THR A 42 2.16 -3.80 -3.75
C THR A 42 1.62 -4.02 -2.33
N TRP A 43 1.03 -5.19 -2.07
CA TRP A 43 0.53 -5.54 -0.73
C TRP A 43 1.67 -5.72 0.28
N VAL A 44 2.77 -6.37 -0.12
CA VAL A 44 3.94 -6.48 0.76
C VAL A 44 4.53 -5.11 1.10
N ALA A 45 4.63 -4.21 0.11
CA ALA A 45 5.10 -2.84 0.34
C ALA A 45 4.17 -2.10 1.31
N TYR A 46 2.85 -2.28 1.16
CA TYR A 46 1.85 -1.73 2.07
C TYR A 46 1.99 -2.24 3.51
N LEU A 47 2.19 -3.55 3.70
CA LEU A 47 2.40 -4.12 5.04
C LEU A 47 3.67 -3.55 5.70
N MET A 48 4.75 -3.35 4.94
CA MET A 48 5.97 -2.70 5.44
C MET A 48 5.71 -1.24 5.82
N TYR A 49 4.96 -0.49 5.00
CA TYR A 49 4.55 0.87 5.30
C TYR A 49 3.71 0.94 6.59
N GLN A 50 2.68 0.11 6.71
CA GLN A 50 1.86 0.03 7.93
C GLN A 50 2.70 -0.34 9.16
N ALA A 51 3.63 -1.30 9.04
CA ALA A 51 4.51 -1.68 10.13
C ALA A 51 5.36 -0.50 10.62
N LYS A 52 5.87 0.32 9.69
CA LYS A 52 6.63 1.55 9.98
C LYS A 52 5.75 2.63 10.62
N ALA A 53 4.58 2.91 10.04
CA ALA A 53 3.62 3.88 10.55
C ALA A 53 3.14 3.51 11.97
N HIS A 54 2.78 2.24 12.19
CA HIS A 54 2.40 1.74 13.51
C HIS A 54 3.57 1.72 14.50
N ALA A 55 4.80 1.44 14.06
CA ALA A 55 5.97 1.50 14.93
C ALA A 55 6.17 2.90 15.51
N THR A 56 6.00 3.93 14.69
CA THR A 56 6.06 5.34 15.11
C THR A 56 4.86 5.71 15.99
N ALA A 57 3.64 5.44 15.53
CA ALA A 57 2.42 5.83 16.24
C ALA A 57 2.28 5.17 17.62
N LYS A 58 2.70 3.91 17.75
CA LYS A 58 2.63 3.15 19.02
C LYS A 58 3.90 3.30 19.88
N TRP A 59 4.93 4.00 19.41
CA TRP A 59 6.17 4.16 20.16
C TRP A 59 5.99 4.78 21.56
N PRO A 60 5.16 5.83 21.75
CA PRO A 60 4.95 6.42 23.07
C PRO A 60 4.46 5.42 24.12
N VAL A 61 3.73 4.39 23.68
CA VAL A 61 3.18 3.31 24.52
C VAL A 61 4.18 2.16 24.70
N ASN A 62 4.90 1.79 23.65
CA ASN A 62 5.76 0.60 23.61
C ASN A 62 7.23 0.85 24.01
N ARG A 63 7.60 2.09 24.32
CA ARG A 63 8.98 2.44 24.68
C ARG A 63 9.44 1.74 25.97
N PRO A 64 10.69 1.20 26.02
CA PRO A 64 11.22 0.48 27.19
C PRO A 64 11.19 1.28 28.49
N HIS A 65 11.53 2.57 28.45
CA HIS A 65 11.44 3.47 29.60
C HIS A 65 10.23 4.40 29.41
N ARG A 66 9.14 4.15 30.15
CA ARG A 66 7.96 5.03 30.17
C ARG A 66 8.26 6.26 31.03
N ASN A 67 8.12 7.45 30.44
CA ASN A 67 8.33 8.76 31.08
C ASN A 67 9.70 8.92 31.76
N PRO A 68 10.83 8.85 31.03
CA PRO A 68 12.12 9.25 31.59
C PRO A 68 12.11 10.76 31.88
N GLU A 69 12.62 11.15 33.04
CA GLU A 69 12.80 12.57 33.37
C GLU A 69 13.81 13.22 32.41
N TRP A 70 13.77 14.55 32.30
CA TRP A 70 14.62 15.28 31.35
C TRP A 70 16.13 15.03 31.55
N TYR A 71 16.55 14.77 32.80
CA TYR A 71 17.94 14.51 33.18
C TYR A 71 18.37 13.05 32.97
N GLU A 72 17.45 12.13 32.71
CA GLU A 72 17.75 10.71 32.49
C GLU A 72 18.19 10.43 31.04
N VAL A 73 19.25 11.13 30.62
CA VAL A 73 19.75 11.13 29.24
C VAL A 73 19.99 9.72 28.71
N LYS A 74 20.53 8.81 29.54
CA LYS A 74 20.75 7.40 29.13
C LYS A 74 19.45 6.69 28.75
N LYS A 75 18.38 6.88 29.52
CA LYS A 75 17.07 6.26 29.27
C LYS A 75 16.38 6.87 28.04
N GLN A 76 16.49 8.19 27.87
CA GLN A 76 15.99 8.87 26.67
C GLN A 76 16.74 8.41 25.41
N PHE A 77 18.06 8.29 25.48
CA PHE A 77 18.89 7.82 24.38
C PHE A 77 18.60 6.37 24.02
N ALA A 78 18.41 5.50 25.02
CA ALA A 78 18.00 4.11 24.80
C ALA A 78 16.64 4.01 24.07
N ASN A 79 15.66 4.82 24.47
CA ASN A 79 14.38 4.93 23.78
C ASN A 79 14.56 5.43 22.33
N TYR A 80 15.36 6.47 22.12
CA TYR A 80 15.62 7.02 20.78
C TYR A 80 16.26 5.99 19.84
N ILE A 81 17.31 5.30 20.31
CA ILE A 81 17.99 4.24 19.54
C ILE A 81 17.01 3.09 19.26
N GLY A 82 16.19 2.69 20.23
CA GLY A 82 15.22 1.61 20.07
C GLY A 82 14.26 1.85 18.90
N LEU A 83 13.68 3.05 18.83
CA LEU A 83 12.81 3.43 17.71
C LEU A 83 13.59 3.49 16.40
N ARG A 84 14.74 4.19 16.39
CA ARG A 84 15.55 4.35 15.18
C ARG A 84 16.00 3.01 14.60
N LYS A 85 16.42 2.06 15.44
CA LYS A 85 16.80 0.71 15.01
C LYS A 85 15.64 0.00 14.32
N LYS A 86 14.43 0.07 14.89
CA LYS A 86 13.23 -0.54 14.31
C LYS A 86 12.85 0.11 12.98
N LEU A 87 12.80 1.44 12.92
CA LEU A 87 12.48 2.18 11.71
C LEU A 87 13.52 1.96 10.61
N TRP A 88 14.80 1.89 10.97
CA TRP A 88 15.87 1.62 10.02
C TRP A 88 15.79 0.21 9.44
N GLY A 89 15.55 -0.80 10.28
CA GLY A 89 15.34 -2.17 9.81
C GLY A 89 14.19 -2.29 8.80
N ILE A 90 13.04 -1.67 9.10
CA ILE A 90 11.90 -1.67 8.18
C ILE A 90 12.22 -0.86 6.91
N GLY A 91 12.85 0.32 7.04
CA GLY A 91 13.20 1.17 5.91
C GLY A 91 14.25 0.55 4.96
N VAL A 92 15.20 -0.23 5.49
CA VAL A 92 16.13 -1.03 4.67
C VAL A 92 15.36 -2.13 3.94
N GLY A 93 14.46 -2.84 4.64
CA GLY A 93 13.58 -3.83 4.03
C GLY A 93 12.74 -3.27 2.88
N GLU A 94 12.12 -2.11 3.09
CA GLU A 94 11.33 -1.36 2.09
C GLU A 94 12.17 -1.03 0.86
N LYS A 95 13.40 -0.51 1.04
CA LYS A 95 14.31 -0.19 -0.07
C LYS A 95 14.75 -1.44 -0.83
N MET A 96 15.13 -2.50 -0.12
CA MET A 96 15.52 -3.77 -0.73
C MET A 96 14.35 -4.39 -1.50
N TRP A 97 13.14 -4.37 -0.93
CA TRP A 97 11.93 -4.87 -1.58
C TRP A 97 11.68 -4.18 -2.92
N ASN A 98 11.66 -2.84 -2.92
CA ASN A 98 11.50 -2.06 -4.14
C ASN A 98 12.62 -2.32 -5.14
N PHE A 99 13.87 -2.42 -4.68
CA PHE A 99 15.01 -2.72 -5.55
C PHE A 99 14.88 -4.08 -6.23
N PHE A 100 14.62 -5.15 -5.47
CA PHE A 100 14.49 -6.49 -6.02
C PHE A 100 13.28 -6.60 -6.94
N TYR A 101 12.13 -6.05 -6.55
CA TYR A 101 10.94 -6.04 -7.39
C TYR A 101 11.21 -5.35 -8.74
N ASN A 102 11.73 -4.12 -8.71
CA ASN A 102 12.04 -3.35 -9.92
C ASN A 102 13.09 -4.05 -10.80
N ARG A 103 14.08 -4.69 -10.18
CA ARG A 103 15.09 -5.48 -10.89
C ARG A 103 14.45 -6.69 -11.60
N THR A 104 13.61 -7.45 -10.90
CA THR A 104 12.96 -8.64 -11.46
C THR A 104 12.10 -8.29 -12.67
N ILE A 105 11.30 -7.22 -12.59
CA ILE A 105 10.41 -6.81 -13.69
C ILE A 105 11.19 -6.32 -14.89
N LYS A 106 12.28 -5.58 -14.65
CA LYS A 106 13.18 -5.16 -15.72
C LYS A 106 13.76 -6.37 -16.46
N HIS A 107 14.11 -7.43 -15.75
CA HIS A 107 14.60 -8.67 -16.35
C HIS A 107 13.51 -9.50 -17.04
N MET A 108 12.26 -9.39 -16.60
CA MET A 108 11.11 -10.02 -17.26
C MET A 108 10.59 -9.22 -18.46
N GLY A 109 11.25 -8.12 -18.86
CA GLY A 109 10.85 -7.32 -20.02
C GLY A 109 9.80 -6.24 -19.72
N GLY A 110 9.61 -5.86 -18.44
CA GLY A 110 8.69 -4.78 -18.09
C GLY A 110 7.22 -5.20 -18.09
N ILE A 111 6.92 -6.47 -17.82
CA ILE A 111 5.56 -7.04 -17.91
C ILE A 111 4.53 -6.40 -16.98
N THR A 112 4.96 -5.66 -15.96
CA THR A 112 4.10 -4.98 -14.98
C THR A 112 4.68 -3.61 -14.61
N HIS A 113 3.86 -2.74 -14.01
CA HIS A 113 4.29 -1.42 -13.55
C HIS A 113 5.20 -1.49 -12.31
N HIS A 114 5.94 -0.40 -12.09
CA HIS A 114 6.64 -0.15 -10.84
C HIS A 114 5.65 0.00 -9.68
N LEU A 115 6.05 -0.39 -8.46
CA LEU A 115 5.20 -0.20 -7.29
C LEU A 115 4.94 1.29 -7.08
N ALA A 116 3.68 1.64 -6.89
CA ALA A 116 3.32 2.97 -6.44
C ALA A 116 3.91 3.21 -5.03
N PRO A 117 4.58 4.35 -4.80
CA PRO A 117 5.23 4.65 -3.53
C PRO A 117 4.18 4.76 -2.41
N GLN A 118 4.30 3.91 -1.40
CA GLN A 118 3.30 3.77 -0.34
C GLN A 118 3.13 5.04 0.49
N THR A 119 4.21 5.81 0.67
CA THR A 119 4.14 7.12 1.35
C THR A 119 3.27 8.11 0.60
N GLU A 120 3.42 8.20 -0.73
CA GLU A 120 2.62 9.10 -1.55
C GLU A 120 1.14 8.67 -1.57
N LEU A 121 0.87 7.36 -1.68
CA LEU A 121 -0.50 6.84 -1.60
C LEU A 121 -1.16 7.20 -0.27
N ALA A 122 -0.43 7.10 0.84
CA ALA A 122 -0.93 7.48 2.15
C ALA A 122 -1.15 8.99 2.26
N ASP A 123 -0.22 9.81 1.77
CA ASP A 123 -0.34 11.27 1.80
C ASP A 123 -1.52 11.76 0.95
N LEU A 124 -1.73 11.16 -0.23
CA LEU A 124 -2.88 11.44 -1.10
C LEU A 124 -4.21 10.99 -0.49
N ALA A 125 -4.21 9.89 0.27
CA ALA A 125 -5.40 9.37 0.93
C ALA A 125 -5.76 10.12 2.23
N ASN A 126 -4.76 10.65 2.94
CA ASN A 126 -4.91 11.22 4.29
C ASN A 126 -6.00 12.30 4.44
N PRO A 127 -6.26 13.19 3.45
CA PRO A 127 -7.37 14.15 3.53
C PRO A 127 -8.77 13.52 3.49
N PHE A 128 -8.88 12.31 2.94
CA PHE A 128 -10.16 11.66 2.63
C PHE A 128 -10.39 10.41 3.48
N TYR A 129 -9.33 9.78 3.98
CA TYR A 129 -9.39 8.51 4.69
C TYR A 129 -8.24 8.38 5.70
N ASN A 130 -8.55 7.90 6.90
CA ASN A 130 -7.53 7.69 7.92
C ASN A 130 -6.64 6.51 7.55
N GLN A 131 -5.32 6.71 7.50
CA GLN A 131 -4.37 5.64 7.16
C GLN A 131 -4.41 4.42 8.11
N PHE A 132 -4.92 4.56 9.33
CA PHE A 132 -5.04 3.50 10.33
C PHE A 132 -6.42 2.81 10.37
N ALA A 133 -7.37 3.29 9.56
CA ALA A 133 -8.63 2.60 9.29
C ALA A 133 -8.35 1.23 8.62
N ARG A 134 -9.10 0.20 9.03
CA ARG A 134 -8.87 -1.20 8.68
C ARG A 134 -10.07 -1.80 7.93
N GLY A 135 -9.81 -2.27 6.72
CA GLY A 135 -10.80 -3.02 5.92
C GLY A 135 -10.36 -3.09 4.46
N GLY A 136 -10.33 -4.28 3.88
CA GLY A 136 -9.80 -4.49 2.53
C GLY A 136 -8.39 -3.92 2.37
N GLU A 137 -8.20 -3.05 1.38
CA GLU A 137 -6.95 -2.33 1.15
C GLU A 137 -6.75 -1.07 2.03
N GLY A 138 -7.72 -0.71 2.86
CA GLY A 138 -7.67 0.48 3.71
C GLY A 138 -7.48 1.76 2.89
N HIS A 139 -6.57 2.62 3.32
CA HIS A 139 -6.31 3.91 2.65
C HIS A 139 -5.75 3.77 1.23
N LEU A 140 -5.23 2.60 0.84
CA LEU A 140 -4.76 2.38 -0.53
C LEU A 140 -5.86 2.50 -1.57
N GLU A 141 -7.09 2.12 -1.25
CA GLU A 141 -8.17 2.18 -2.23
C GLU A 141 -8.38 3.63 -2.69
N VAL A 142 -8.44 4.54 -1.72
CA VAL A 142 -8.56 5.98 -1.93
C VAL A 142 -7.27 6.54 -2.53
N GLY A 143 -6.12 6.17 -1.97
CA GLY A 143 -4.81 6.63 -2.43
C GLY A 143 -4.54 6.29 -3.90
N LYS A 144 -4.82 5.05 -4.31
CA LYS A 144 -4.69 4.60 -5.71
C LYS A 144 -5.66 5.35 -6.61
N ASN A 145 -6.92 5.53 -6.20
CA ASN A 145 -7.90 6.26 -7.01
C ASN A 145 -7.41 7.68 -7.32
N VAL A 146 -6.94 8.41 -6.30
CA VAL A 146 -6.37 9.76 -6.47
C VAL A 146 -5.07 9.71 -7.28
N TYR A 147 -4.14 8.81 -6.94
CA TYR A 147 -2.83 8.68 -7.59
C TYR A 147 -2.94 8.40 -9.10
N TYR A 148 -3.72 7.39 -9.49
CA TYR A 148 -3.87 7.02 -10.90
C TYR A 148 -4.61 8.08 -11.72
N THR A 149 -5.52 8.82 -11.09
CA THR A 149 -6.23 9.95 -11.72
C THR A 149 -5.31 11.16 -11.91
N VAL A 150 -4.60 11.59 -10.86
CA VAL A 150 -3.73 12.78 -10.89
C VAL A 150 -2.54 12.59 -11.85
N HIS A 151 -1.93 11.40 -11.84
CA HIS A 151 -0.81 11.08 -12.72
C HIS A 151 -1.23 10.63 -14.13
N LYS A 152 -2.53 10.63 -14.46
CA LYS A 152 -3.08 10.26 -15.77
C LYS A 152 -2.59 8.88 -16.27
N MET A 153 -2.46 7.94 -15.35
CA MET A 153 -1.90 6.61 -15.64
C MET A 153 -2.95 5.61 -16.11
N CYS A 154 -4.25 5.89 -15.95
CA CYS A 154 -5.34 5.08 -16.49
C CYS A 154 -6.51 5.95 -16.93
N HIS A 155 -7.44 5.36 -17.71
CA HIS A 155 -8.66 6.02 -18.17
C HIS A 155 -9.83 5.83 -17.19
N MET A 156 -9.78 4.76 -16.40
CA MET A 156 -10.79 4.44 -15.38
C MET A 156 -10.14 3.72 -14.21
N VAL A 157 -10.54 4.07 -12.99
CA VAL A 157 -10.26 3.28 -11.79
C VAL A 157 -11.55 2.60 -11.37
N LEU A 158 -11.54 1.28 -11.29
CA LEU A 158 -12.69 0.44 -10.94
C LEU A 158 -12.44 -0.24 -9.60
N ALA A 159 -13.25 0.09 -8.60
CA ALA A 159 -13.18 -0.54 -7.28
C ALA A 159 -14.10 -1.77 -7.23
N LEU A 160 -13.53 -2.93 -6.92
CA LEU A 160 -14.26 -4.21 -6.84
C LEU A 160 -14.34 -4.67 -5.38
N LYS A 161 -15.57 -4.98 -4.95
CA LYS A 161 -15.91 -5.35 -3.57
C LYS A 161 -16.86 -6.56 -3.56
N PRO A 162 -16.32 -7.79 -3.54
CA PRO A 162 -17.15 -9.00 -3.57
C PRO A 162 -17.88 -9.28 -2.25
N PHE A 163 -17.37 -8.80 -1.11
CA PHE A 163 -18.04 -8.95 0.19
C PHE A 163 -18.90 -7.71 0.53
N GLY A 164 -20.16 -7.75 0.11
CA GLY A 164 -21.07 -6.59 0.08
C GLY A 164 -21.75 -6.16 1.39
N CYS A 165 -21.14 -6.27 2.57
CA CYS A 165 -21.84 -5.90 3.83
C CYS A 165 -21.06 -5.06 4.85
N MET A 166 -19.75 -4.87 4.70
CA MET A 166 -18.99 -3.98 5.60
C MET A 166 -18.62 -2.69 4.85
N PRO A 167 -18.88 -1.50 5.42
CA PRO A 167 -18.26 -0.29 4.91
C PRO A 167 -16.74 -0.49 4.95
N SER A 168 -16.02 -0.04 3.91
CA SER A 168 -14.56 0.03 3.96
C SER A 168 -14.22 0.88 5.19
N SER A 169 -13.73 0.21 6.24
CA SER A 169 -13.44 0.81 7.54
C SER A 169 -11.95 0.89 7.79
#